data_AF-A0A1J0LQZ6-F1
#
_entry.id   AF-A0A1J0LQZ6-F1
#
_cell.length_a   1.000
_cell.length_b   1.000
_cell.length_c   1.000
_cell.angle_alpha   90.00
_cell.angle_beta   90.00
_cell.angle_gamma   90.00
#
_symmetry.space_group_name_H-M   'P 1'
#
loop_
_entity.id
_entity.type
_entity.pdbx_description
1 polymer ?
#
loop_
_entity_poly.entity_id
_entity_poly.type
_entity_poly.pdbx_seq_one_letter_code
_entity_poly.pdbx_strand_id
1 'polypeptide(L)'
;MRIIIVILVSFSLQSCAQTAKQKESVVEKEYNIQKTEQEWKKELSPEEYYVLRGKGTERPGTGKYNLHFEEGTYHCNACGAPLFKSETKFDAHCGWPSFDQEIEGSVTYKEDLSHGMVRTEILCTNCGSHLGHVFDDGPTQTGKRFCVNSVSLEFEDKDSSKK
;
A
#
# COMPACT_ATOMS: atom_id res chain seq x y z
N MET A 1 -56.94 -12.59 -58.67
CA MET A 1 -56.74 -11.28 -58.00
C MET A 1 -57.06 -11.48 -56.52
N ARG A 2 -56.12 -11.12 -55.61
CA ARG A 2 -56.04 -11.40 -54.15
C ARG A 2 -55.48 -12.82 -53.81
N ILE A 3 -54.16 -13.03 -53.70
CA ILE A 3 -53.21 -12.63 -52.63
C ILE A 3 -53.63 -13.28 -51.29
N ILE A 4 -53.18 -14.51 -51.01
CA ILE A 4 -52.02 -14.91 -50.17
C ILE A 4 -52.09 -14.28 -48.76
N ILE A 5 -52.06 -15.11 -47.71
CA ILE A 5 -50.94 -15.23 -46.74
C ILE A 5 -51.42 -16.16 -45.61
N VAL A 6 -50.84 -17.36 -45.58
CA VAL A 6 -50.81 -18.29 -44.45
C VAL A 6 -49.74 -17.76 -43.49
N ILE A 7 -50.12 -17.29 -42.29
CA ILE A 7 -49.14 -16.97 -41.23
C ILE A 7 -49.17 -18.11 -40.21
N LEU A 8 -48.33 -19.12 -40.47
CA LEU A 8 -47.84 -20.05 -39.46
C LEU A 8 -46.92 -19.26 -38.53
N VAL A 9 -47.40 -18.94 -37.33
CA VAL A 9 -46.59 -18.28 -36.29
C VAL A 9 -45.63 -19.33 -35.72
N SER A 10 -44.44 -19.39 -36.30
CA SER A 10 -43.29 -20.14 -35.77
C SER A 10 -42.83 -19.48 -34.47
N PHE A 11 -43.14 -20.10 -33.34
CA PHE A 11 -42.66 -19.71 -32.01
C PHE A 11 -41.21 -20.19 -31.86
N SER A 12 -40.26 -19.41 -32.38
CA SER A 12 -38.83 -19.64 -32.19
C SER A 12 -38.41 -19.12 -30.81
N LEU A 13 -38.27 -20.01 -29.83
CA LEU A 13 -37.56 -19.74 -28.58
C LEU A 13 -36.06 -19.68 -28.87
N GLN A 14 -35.59 -18.49 -29.24
CA GLN A 14 -34.17 -18.19 -29.36
C GLN A 14 -33.53 -18.03 -27.98
N SER A 15 -32.65 -18.98 -27.69
CA SER A 15 -31.30 -18.80 -27.16
C SER A 15 -31.09 -18.13 -25.80
N CYS A 16 -30.44 -18.92 -24.93
CA CYS A 16 -29.72 -18.58 -23.70
C CYS A 16 -29.25 -17.12 -23.60
N ALA A 17 -29.77 -16.40 -22.61
CA ALA A 17 -29.19 -15.16 -22.13
C ALA A 17 -27.86 -15.47 -21.42
N GLN A 18 -26.76 -15.39 -22.16
CA GLN A 18 -25.42 -15.35 -21.62
C GLN A 18 -25.13 -13.89 -21.26
N THR A 19 -25.37 -13.51 -20.00
CA THR A 19 -24.94 -12.19 -19.51
C THR A 19 -23.42 -12.13 -19.53
N ALA A 20 -22.88 -11.43 -20.52
CA ALA A 20 -21.48 -11.06 -20.61
C ALA A 20 -21.12 -10.22 -19.38
N LYS A 21 -20.30 -10.80 -18.50
CA LYS A 21 -19.72 -10.13 -17.33
C LYS A 21 -18.80 -9.03 -17.85
N GLN A 22 -19.25 -7.78 -17.77
CA GLN A 22 -18.44 -6.60 -18.10
C GLN A 22 -17.23 -6.59 -17.14
N LYS A 23 -16.03 -6.64 -17.71
CA LYS A 23 -14.76 -6.56 -16.99
C LYS A 23 -14.56 -5.09 -16.62
N GLU A 24 -14.92 -4.75 -15.39
CA GLU A 24 -14.71 -3.42 -14.82
C GLU A 24 -13.20 -3.10 -14.87
N SER A 25 -12.85 -2.06 -15.61
CA SER A 25 -11.47 -1.60 -15.75
C SER A 25 -11.03 -0.96 -14.45
N VAL A 26 -10.24 -1.69 -13.66
CA VAL A 26 -9.51 -1.12 -12.52
C VAL A 26 -8.59 -0.03 -13.07
N VAL A 27 -8.85 1.23 -12.71
CA VAL A 27 -7.90 2.32 -12.94
C VAL A 27 -6.75 2.08 -11.97
N GLU A 28 -5.66 1.50 -12.47
CA GLU A 28 -4.42 1.38 -11.71
C GLU A 28 -3.86 2.78 -11.47
N LYS A 29 -3.61 3.10 -10.19
CA LYS A 29 -2.90 4.33 -9.83
C LYS A 29 -1.47 4.21 -10.37
N GLU A 30 -1.12 5.08 -11.31
CA GLU A 30 0.25 5.13 -11.83
C GLU A 30 1.18 5.77 -10.79
N TYR A 31 2.20 5.01 -10.38
CA TYR A 31 3.29 5.47 -9.52
C TYR A 31 4.45 5.99 -10.38
N ASN A 32 5.33 6.83 -9.82
CA ASN A 32 6.50 7.31 -10.56
C ASN A 32 7.47 6.17 -10.89
N ILE A 33 7.61 5.21 -9.97
CA ILE A 33 8.39 4.00 -10.18
C ILE A 33 7.48 2.90 -10.76
N GLN A 34 7.73 2.57 -12.02
CA GLN A 34 7.04 1.52 -12.75
C GLN A 34 7.99 0.33 -12.89
N LYS A 35 7.76 -0.73 -12.10
CA LYS A 35 8.50 -1.99 -12.17
C LYS A 35 7.52 -3.15 -12.09
N THR A 36 7.82 -4.21 -12.83
CA THR A 36 7.10 -5.47 -12.77
C THR A 36 7.36 -6.19 -11.45
N GLU A 37 6.45 -7.07 -11.06
CA GLU A 37 6.64 -7.92 -9.87
C GLU A 37 7.87 -8.84 -9.99
N GLN A 38 8.31 -9.17 -11.21
CA GLN A 38 9.54 -9.95 -11.42
C GLN A 38 10.80 -9.13 -11.16
N GLU A 39 10.80 -7.84 -11.52
CA GLU A 39 11.90 -6.93 -11.20
C GLU A 39 11.98 -6.70 -9.69
N TRP A 40 10.83 -6.46 -9.04
CA TRP A 40 10.79 -6.34 -7.59
C TRP A 40 11.32 -7.58 -6.88
N LYS A 41 10.96 -8.79 -7.31
CA LYS A 41 11.48 -10.04 -6.74
C LYS A 41 12.98 -10.25 -6.95
N LYS A 42 13.61 -9.58 -7.93
CA LYS A 42 15.06 -9.66 -8.16
C LYS A 42 15.82 -8.67 -7.29
N GLU A 43 15.23 -7.52 -6.99
CA GLU A 43 15.85 -6.45 -6.21
C GLU A 43 15.63 -6.59 -4.71
N LEU A 44 14.44 -7.02 -4.31
CA LEU A 44 14.05 -7.17 -2.92
C LEU A 44 14.37 -8.58 -2.41
N SER A 45 14.82 -8.67 -1.17
CA SER A 45 14.85 -9.93 -0.43
C SER A 45 13.43 -10.52 -0.28
N PRO A 46 13.29 -11.82 0.02
CA PRO A 46 11.99 -12.43 0.21
C PRO A 46 11.13 -11.75 1.29
N GLU A 47 11.74 -11.27 2.37
CA GLU A 47 11.04 -10.59 3.47
C GLU A 47 10.59 -9.19 3.05
N GLU A 48 11.46 -8.42 2.41
CA GLU A 48 11.14 -7.11 1.84
C GLU A 48 10.00 -7.22 0.82
N TYR A 49 10.07 -8.18 -0.10
CA TYR A 49 9.00 -8.40 -1.07
C TYR A 49 7.68 -8.76 -0.39
N TYR A 50 7.71 -9.65 0.62
CA TYR A 50 6.53 -10.02 1.39
C TYR A 50 5.86 -8.81 2.04
N VAL A 51 6.62 -7.92 2.69
CA VAL A 51 6.08 -6.72 3.33
C VAL A 51 5.69 -5.66 2.30
N LEU A 52 6.63 -5.19 1.48
CA LEU A 52 6.48 -4.04 0.59
C LEU A 52 5.51 -4.30 -0.57
N ARG A 53 5.46 -5.53 -1.10
CA ARG A 53 4.64 -5.88 -2.28
C ARG A 53 3.48 -6.81 -1.91
N GLY A 54 3.73 -7.76 -1.01
CA GLY A 54 2.73 -8.70 -0.51
C GLY A 54 1.80 -8.15 0.56
N LYS A 55 2.00 -6.90 1.01
CA LYS A 55 1.24 -6.28 2.12
C LYS A 55 1.32 -7.09 3.42
N GLY A 56 2.44 -7.78 3.59
CA GLY A 56 2.75 -8.51 4.80
C GLY A 56 3.04 -7.57 5.96
N THR A 57 3.07 -8.14 7.15
CA THR A 57 3.47 -7.44 8.38
C THR A 57 4.59 -8.24 9.04
N GLU A 58 5.69 -7.56 9.39
CA GLU A 58 6.79 -8.17 10.15
C GLU A 58 6.32 -8.52 11.57
N ARG A 59 7.02 -9.43 12.26
CA ARG A 59 6.66 -9.79 13.64
C ARG A 59 6.89 -8.60 14.58
N PRO A 60 6.01 -8.39 15.57
CA PRO A 60 6.20 -7.30 16.53
C PRO A 60 7.51 -7.48 17.30
N GLY A 61 8.26 -6.39 17.45
CA GLY A 61 9.49 -6.33 18.23
C GLY A 61 10.75 -6.82 17.51
N THR A 62 10.65 -7.30 16.27
CA THR A 62 11.81 -7.87 15.54
C THR A 62 12.48 -6.88 14.59
N GLY A 63 11.80 -5.80 14.23
CA GLY A 63 12.29 -4.84 13.24
C GLY A 63 13.51 -4.03 13.71
N LYS A 64 14.51 -3.88 12.82
CA LYS A 64 15.75 -3.10 13.01
C LYS A 64 15.50 -1.70 13.58
N TYR A 65 14.44 -1.03 13.13
CA TYR A 65 14.13 0.36 13.43
C TYR A 65 13.06 0.56 14.50
N ASN A 66 12.58 -0.52 15.13
CA ASN A 66 11.55 -0.42 16.16
C ASN A 66 11.99 0.51 17.31
N LEU A 67 13.14 0.21 17.94
CA LEU A 67 13.73 1.01 19.02
C LEU A 67 14.94 1.84 18.57
N HIS A 68 14.94 2.26 17.30
CA HIS A 68 15.97 3.15 16.74
C HIS A 68 15.53 4.61 16.85
N PHE A 69 16.39 5.49 17.35
CA PHE A 69 16.06 6.91 17.59
C PHE A 69 17.21 7.87 17.21
N GLU A 70 18.13 7.44 16.34
CA GLU A 70 19.19 8.31 15.83
C GLU A 70 18.61 9.42 14.92
N GLU A 71 19.29 10.57 14.84
CA GLU A 71 18.85 11.71 14.03
C GLU A 71 19.06 11.44 12.54
N GLY A 72 18.00 11.54 11.74
CA GLY A 72 18.07 11.27 10.31
C GLY A 72 16.72 11.12 9.63
N THR A 73 16.74 10.53 8.44
CA THR A 73 15.55 10.34 7.60
C THR A 73 15.34 8.86 7.30
N TYR A 74 14.09 8.42 7.44
CA TYR A 74 13.66 7.09 7.04
C TYR A 74 13.10 7.15 5.63
N HIS A 75 13.68 6.33 4.76
CA HIS A 75 13.38 6.21 3.35
C HIS A 75 12.61 4.92 3.05
N CYS A 76 11.85 4.90 1.97
CA CYS A 76 11.22 3.69 1.46
C CYS A 76 12.30 2.71 1.02
N ASN A 77 12.37 1.53 1.66
CA ASN A 77 13.37 0.52 1.35
C ASN A 77 13.29 -0.01 -0.10
N ALA A 78 12.13 0.14 -0.76
CA ALA A 78 11.97 -0.25 -2.17
C ALA A 78 12.52 0.77 -3.18
N CYS A 79 12.35 2.08 -2.94
CA CYS A 79 12.64 3.10 -3.96
C CYS A 79 13.50 4.27 -3.49
N GLY A 80 13.90 4.29 -2.22
CA GLY A 80 14.72 5.34 -1.63
C GLY A 80 14.00 6.67 -1.41
N ALA A 81 12.70 6.79 -1.67
CA ALA A 81 11.97 8.03 -1.44
C ALA A 81 11.87 8.34 0.06
N PRO A 82 12.04 9.61 0.50
CA PRO A 82 11.96 9.98 1.91
C PRO A 82 10.52 9.87 2.42
N LEU A 83 10.34 9.28 3.60
CA LEU A 83 9.02 9.00 4.18
C LEU A 83 8.80 9.70 5.52
N PHE A 84 9.74 9.55 6.46
CA PHE A 84 9.60 10.05 7.83
C PHE A 84 10.89 10.67 8.32
N LYS A 85 10.78 11.70 9.16
CA LYS A 85 11.94 12.28 9.84
C LYS A 85 12.03 11.76 11.27
N SER A 86 13.24 11.57 11.78
CA SER A 86 13.49 11.09 13.15
C SER A 86 12.78 11.90 14.24
N GLU A 87 12.59 13.20 14.04
CA GLU A 87 11.94 14.13 14.98
C GLU A 87 10.46 13.82 15.21
N THR A 88 9.83 13.09 14.28
CA THR A 88 8.43 12.66 14.37
C THR A 88 8.30 11.28 15.03
N LYS A 89 9.42 10.58 15.25
CA LYS A 89 9.43 9.22 15.77
C LYS A 89 9.21 9.21 17.29
N PHE A 90 8.43 8.25 17.77
CA PHE A 90 8.21 8.02 19.20
C PHE A 90 8.07 6.52 19.53
N ASP A 91 8.20 6.17 20.81
CA ASP A 91 7.93 4.80 21.28
C ASP A 91 6.44 4.66 21.62
N ALA A 92 5.70 3.93 20.80
CA ALA A 92 4.29 3.62 21.03
C ALA A 92 4.08 2.31 21.80
N HIS A 93 5.15 1.56 22.10
CA HIS A 93 5.11 0.20 22.65
C HIS A 93 4.23 -0.78 21.84
N CYS A 94 4.01 -0.50 20.55
CA CYS A 94 3.18 -1.33 19.67
C CYS A 94 3.95 -2.50 19.03
N GLY A 95 5.28 -2.46 19.07
CA GLY A 95 6.16 -3.47 18.45
C GLY A 95 6.70 -3.10 17.07
N TRP A 96 6.35 -1.94 16.54
CA TRP A 96 6.84 -1.43 15.25
C TRP A 96 7.25 0.05 15.36
N PRO A 97 8.14 0.53 14.46
CA PRO A 97 8.40 1.97 14.30
C PRO A 97 7.12 2.80 14.29
N SER A 98 7.08 3.85 15.09
CA SER A 98 5.94 4.75 15.20
C SER A 98 6.35 6.20 14.98
N PHE A 99 5.64 6.87 14.08
CA PHE A 99 5.83 8.29 13.77
C PHE A 99 4.51 9.05 13.95
N ASP A 100 4.55 10.32 14.27
CA ASP A 100 3.34 11.13 14.44
C ASP A 100 2.97 11.96 13.20
N GLN A 101 3.89 12.03 12.23
CA GLN A 101 3.72 12.74 10.97
C GLN A 101 4.65 12.19 9.88
N GLU A 102 4.17 12.13 8.65
CA GLU A 102 4.94 11.85 7.43
C GLU A 102 5.64 13.10 6.89
N ILE A 103 6.65 12.91 6.04
CA ILE A 103 7.08 13.97 5.13
C ILE A 103 5.92 14.24 4.18
N GLU A 104 5.45 15.49 4.11
CA GLU A 104 4.23 15.86 3.40
C GLU A 104 4.20 15.30 1.95
N GLY A 105 3.14 14.56 1.62
CA GLY A 105 2.93 13.94 0.31
C GLY A 105 3.70 12.63 0.05
N SER A 106 4.57 12.20 0.96
CA SER A 106 5.37 10.96 0.81
C SER A 106 4.54 9.67 0.92
N VAL A 107 3.37 9.75 1.57
CA VAL A 107 2.47 8.63 1.84
C VAL A 107 1.11 8.83 1.17
N THR A 108 0.58 7.74 0.61
CA THR A 108 -0.80 7.62 0.14
C THR A 108 -1.61 6.78 1.12
N TYR A 109 -2.80 7.24 1.44
CA TYR A 109 -3.76 6.55 2.31
C TYR A 109 -4.71 5.68 1.50
N LYS A 110 -4.98 4.47 1.96
CA LYS A 110 -5.92 3.52 1.34
C LYS A 110 -6.74 2.82 2.41
N GLU A 111 -8.04 2.69 2.16
CA GLU A 111 -8.91 1.89 3.03
C GLU A 111 -8.52 0.41 2.98
N ASP A 112 -8.41 -0.21 4.15
CA ASP A 112 -8.11 -1.62 4.33
C ASP A 112 -9.20 -2.29 5.18
N LEU A 113 -9.94 -3.20 4.55
CA LEU A 113 -11.05 -3.97 5.13
C LEU A 113 -10.63 -5.41 5.49
N SER A 114 -9.35 -5.73 5.42
CA SER A 114 -8.84 -7.06 5.75
C SER A 114 -9.09 -7.43 7.22
N HIS A 115 -9.20 -8.73 7.49
CA HIS A 115 -9.42 -9.28 8.83
C HIS A 115 -10.70 -8.80 9.53
N GLY A 116 -11.68 -8.26 8.79
CA GLY A 116 -12.94 -7.77 9.35
C GLY A 116 -12.80 -6.46 10.14
N MET A 117 -11.70 -5.73 9.94
CA MET A 117 -11.44 -4.43 10.57
C MET A 117 -11.46 -3.33 9.52
N VAL A 118 -11.81 -2.10 9.90
CA VAL A 118 -11.63 -0.90 9.07
C VAL A 118 -10.35 -0.21 9.52
N ARG A 119 -9.34 -0.19 8.65
CA ARG A 119 -8.05 0.46 8.91
C ARG A 119 -7.66 1.35 7.73
N THR A 120 -6.69 2.22 7.96
CA THR A 120 -6.10 3.04 6.90
C THR A 120 -4.69 2.56 6.63
N GLU A 121 -4.52 1.84 5.53
CA GLU A 121 -3.20 1.45 5.00
C GLU A 121 -2.44 2.69 4.52
N ILE A 122 -1.14 2.72 4.78
CA ILE A 122 -0.21 3.71 4.25
C ILE A 122 0.72 3.06 3.23
N LEU A 123 0.81 3.69 2.06
CA LEU A 123 1.60 3.26 0.90
C LEU A 123 2.63 4.35 0.55
N CYS A 124 3.81 3.98 0.08
CA CYS A 124 4.72 4.95 -0.51
C CYS A 124 4.09 5.59 -1.76
N THR A 125 3.97 6.91 -1.79
CA THR A 125 3.40 7.62 -2.95
C THR A 125 4.24 7.45 -4.23
N ASN A 126 5.54 7.17 -4.11
CA ASN A 126 6.45 7.09 -5.24
C ASN A 126 6.44 5.75 -5.99
N CYS A 127 6.26 4.62 -5.27
CA CYS A 127 6.34 3.26 -5.84
C CYS A 127 5.19 2.33 -5.45
N GLY A 128 4.26 2.79 -4.61
CA GLY A 128 3.09 2.03 -4.18
C GLY A 128 3.36 0.92 -3.16
N SER A 129 4.59 0.80 -2.66
CA SER A 129 4.91 -0.22 -1.67
C SER A 129 4.17 0.00 -0.35
N HIS A 130 3.72 -1.10 0.24
CA HIS A 130 3.10 -1.14 1.56
C HIS A 130 4.11 -0.76 2.65
N LEU A 131 3.69 0.14 3.54
CA LEU A 131 4.50 0.60 4.66
C LEU A 131 3.93 0.10 6.00
N GLY A 132 2.61 0.19 6.17
CA GLY A 132 1.91 -0.17 7.40
C GLY A 132 0.53 0.45 7.47
N HIS A 133 0.15 0.99 8.63
CA HIS A 133 -1.15 1.65 8.86
C HIS A 133 -1.01 2.93 9.68
N VAL A 134 -1.99 3.82 9.55
CA VAL A 134 -2.12 5.02 10.40
C VAL A 134 -3.36 4.92 11.30
N PHE A 135 -3.23 5.40 12.53
CA PHE A 135 -4.26 5.39 13.57
C PHE A 135 -4.42 6.77 14.22
N ASP A 136 -5.58 7.02 14.83
CA ASP A 136 -5.95 8.27 15.52
C ASP A 136 -5.74 8.19 17.05
N ASP A 137 -4.72 7.44 17.47
CA ASP A 137 -4.40 7.17 18.89
C ASP A 137 -2.97 7.60 19.26
N GLY A 138 -2.39 8.53 18.49
CA GLY A 138 -1.06 9.08 18.77
C GLY A 138 -1.03 9.92 20.06
N PRO A 139 0.05 9.83 20.86
CA PRO A 139 0.17 10.58 22.12
C PRO A 139 0.58 12.06 21.90
N THR A 140 0.94 12.44 20.67
CA THR A 140 1.41 13.80 20.35
C THR A 140 0.24 14.72 20.00
N GLN A 141 0.53 15.99 19.75
CA GLN A 141 -0.48 16.98 19.38
C GLN A 141 -1.16 16.68 18.03
N THR A 142 -0.54 15.89 17.15
CA THR A 142 -1.16 15.50 15.88
C THR A 142 -2.29 14.49 16.09
N GLY A 143 -2.26 13.74 17.20
CA GLY A 143 -3.15 12.62 17.48
C GLY A 143 -2.95 11.42 16.55
N LYS A 144 -1.96 11.47 15.64
CA LYS A 144 -1.71 10.40 14.66
C LYS A 144 -0.61 9.47 15.12
N ARG A 145 -0.75 8.20 14.75
CA ARG A 145 0.30 7.19 14.88
C ARG A 145 0.43 6.42 13.58
N PHE A 146 1.49 6.72 12.84
CA PHE A 146 1.95 5.94 11.70
C PHE A 146 2.71 4.74 12.22
N CYS A 147 2.08 3.56 12.19
CA CYS A 147 2.65 2.29 12.61
C CYS A 147 3.25 1.59 11.38
N VAL A 148 4.57 1.60 11.28
CA VAL A 148 5.29 1.28 10.03
C VAL A 148 6.15 0.04 10.21
N ASN A 149 6.13 -0.88 9.26
CA ASN A 149 7.05 -2.02 9.25
C ASN A 149 8.49 -1.53 9.13
N SER A 150 9.39 -1.98 9.99
CA SER A 150 10.82 -1.68 9.88
C SER A 150 11.41 -2.18 8.57
N VAL A 151 11.03 -3.36 8.09
CA VAL A 151 11.46 -3.91 6.80
C VAL A 151 11.12 -2.99 5.62
N SER A 152 10.12 -2.12 5.77
CA SER A 152 9.73 -1.16 4.72
C SER A 152 10.60 0.11 4.69
N LEU A 153 11.50 0.27 5.66
CA LEU A 153 12.31 1.45 5.87
C LEU A 153 13.80 1.16 5.69
N GLU A 154 14.52 2.14 5.16
CA GLU A 154 15.98 2.25 5.25
C GLU A 154 16.31 3.61 5.89
N PHE A 155 17.40 3.71 6.66
CA PHE A 155 17.71 4.91 7.42
C PHE A 155 18.97 5.60 6.89
N GLU A 156 18.88 6.91 6.69
CA GLU A 156 20.02 7.78 6.40
C GLU A 156 20.26 8.70 7.61
N ASP A 157 21.42 8.54 8.26
CA ASP A 157 21.87 9.41 9.34
C ASP A 157 22.13 10.83 8.79
N LYS A 158 21.70 11.84 9.54
CA LYS A 158 21.84 13.27 9.24
C LYS A 158 23.27 13.72 8.92
N ASP A 159 24.30 13.06 9.47
CA ASP A 159 25.69 13.42 9.22
C ASP A 159 26.30 12.71 8.00
N SER A 160 25.62 11.71 7.43
CA SER A 160 26.04 11.01 6.21
C SER A 160 26.09 11.93 4.99
N SER A 161 25.23 12.95 4.95
CA SER A 161 25.07 13.86 3.82
C SER A 161 26.16 14.94 3.72
N LYS A 162 27.11 14.98 4.67
CA LYS A 162 28.23 15.96 4.71
C LYS A 162 29.57 15.41 4.21
N LYS A 163 29.62 14.18 3.71
CA LYS A 163 30.86 13.50 3.31
C LYS A 163 30.95 13.32 1.80
#